data_AF-A0A1Q9N0T8-F1
#
_entry.id   AF-A0A1Q9N0T8-F1
#
_cell.length_a   1.000
_cell.length_b   1.000
_cell.length_c   1.000
_cell.angle_alpha   90.00
_cell.angle_beta   90.00
_cell.angle_gamma   90.00
#
_symmetry.space_group_name_H-M   'P 1'
#
loop_
_entity.id
_entity.type
_entity.pdbx_description
1 polymer ?
#
loop_
_entity_poly.entity_id
_entity_poly.type
_entity_poly.pdbx_seq_one_letter_code
_entity_poly.pdbx_strand_id
1 'polypeptide(L)'
;MPAKKRERKSPAPKMPPVDQISVQPGETIASLVEKWANTGFTAKRIARACEIYWKMVSTPNCKKFLALAGAMVPVGMQQVVIDLIREGFIDVLVSTGANLTHDLAECLGFRHQQGHTATGQMKDADLYDTRINRIYDVFMPNEVYESMEDFVKTLDVPKDMPVREFLKYLGKTLANQPRDCILKAATEKDVPIFCPAFTDSGLGMQVMFNKRGINLNHFDDLQEMVNLAWDANPAGVCIVGGGVPKNYIMQAMQFSPTSAQYAIQITMDRPEPGGLSGAELREAVSWGKINKDAEFVDV
;
A
#
# COMPACT_ATOMS: atom_id res chain seq x y z
N MET A 1 -46.29 -6.79 -44.04
CA MET A 1 -45.96 -5.99 -42.84
C MET A 1 -44.99 -4.88 -43.24
N PRO A 2 -45.31 -3.60 -43.03
CA PRO A 2 -44.41 -2.51 -43.39
C PRO A 2 -43.24 -2.44 -42.41
N ALA A 3 -42.02 -2.36 -42.93
CA ALA A 3 -40.80 -2.21 -42.14
C ALA A 3 -40.88 -0.93 -41.29
N LYS A 4 -40.78 -1.07 -39.96
CA LYS A 4 -40.67 0.07 -39.04
C LYS A 4 -39.45 0.91 -39.45
N LYS A 5 -39.67 2.12 -39.95
CA LYS A 5 -38.61 3.13 -40.12
C LYS A 5 -37.92 3.33 -38.77
N ARG A 6 -36.68 2.87 -38.65
CA ARG A 6 -35.84 3.17 -37.48
C ARG A 6 -35.67 4.70 -37.43
N GLU A 7 -36.20 5.32 -36.37
CA GLU A 7 -35.96 6.73 -36.08
C GLU A 7 -34.45 7.02 -36.11
N ARG A 8 -34.07 8.15 -36.71
CA ARG A 8 -32.68 8.61 -36.76
C ARG A 8 -32.23 8.90 -35.33
N LYS A 9 -31.47 7.97 -34.75
CA LYS A 9 -30.74 8.19 -33.50
C LYS A 9 -29.82 9.39 -33.65
N SER A 10 -29.69 10.17 -32.58
CA SER A 10 -28.72 11.26 -32.45
C SER A 10 -27.33 10.81 -32.95
N PRO A 11 -26.56 11.68 -33.62
CA PRO A 11 -25.23 11.31 -34.09
C PRO A 11 -24.38 10.85 -32.90
N ALA A 12 -23.68 9.73 -33.08
CA ALA A 12 -22.81 9.20 -32.04
C ALA A 12 -21.74 10.24 -31.66
N PRO A 13 -21.36 10.34 -30.38
CA PRO A 13 -20.24 11.18 -29.97
C PRO A 13 -18.97 10.74 -30.72
N LYS A 14 -18.21 11.71 -31.25
CA LYS A 14 -16.91 11.43 -31.87
C LYS A 14 -15.89 11.17 -30.76
N MET A 15 -15.47 9.91 -30.63
CA MET A 15 -14.36 9.53 -29.74
C MET A 15 -13.03 9.68 -30.48
N PRO A 16 -11.95 10.11 -29.80
CA PRO A 16 -10.61 10.09 -30.39
C PRO A 16 -10.19 8.64 -30.73
N PRO A 17 -9.36 8.44 -31.76
CA PRO A 17 -8.82 7.12 -32.07
C PRO A 17 -7.88 6.64 -30.95
N VAL A 18 -7.66 5.32 -30.91
CA VAL A 18 -6.63 4.72 -30.05
C VAL A 18 -5.27 4.87 -30.74
N ASP A 19 -4.29 5.37 -29.99
CA ASP A 19 -2.93 5.54 -30.50
C ASP A 19 -2.16 4.20 -30.49
N GLN A 20 -1.39 3.95 -31.55
CA GLN A 20 -0.43 2.84 -31.57
C GLN A 20 0.87 3.27 -30.90
N ILE A 21 1.35 2.47 -29.93
CA ILE A 21 2.59 2.79 -29.22
C ILE A 21 3.80 2.56 -30.13
N SER A 22 4.65 3.59 -30.24
CA SER A 22 5.96 3.51 -30.85
C SER A 22 7.00 3.96 -29.81
N VAL A 23 7.98 3.10 -29.54
CA VAL A 23 9.09 3.38 -28.61
C VAL A 23 10.30 3.84 -29.42
N GLN A 24 10.85 4.98 -29.06
CA GLN A 24 12.01 5.56 -29.74
C GLN A 24 13.28 5.46 -28.87
N PRO A 25 14.47 5.32 -29.48
CA PRO A 25 15.72 5.39 -28.75
C PRO A 25 15.83 6.69 -27.93
N GLY A 26 16.18 6.58 -26.65
CA GLY A 26 16.34 7.73 -25.76
C GLY A 26 15.05 8.19 -25.06
N GLU A 27 13.91 7.52 -25.27
CA GLU A 27 12.69 7.82 -24.52
C GLU A 27 12.80 7.42 -23.05
N THR A 28 12.20 8.23 -22.19
CA THR A 28 12.16 7.98 -20.74
C THR A 28 10.97 7.09 -20.40
N ILE A 29 11.02 6.46 -19.22
CA ILE A 29 9.87 5.69 -18.69
C ILE A 29 8.64 6.61 -18.56
N ALA A 30 8.83 7.86 -18.15
CA ALA A 30 7.75 8.84 -18.03
C ALA A 30 7.06 9.10 -19.38
N SER A 31 7.84 9.36 -20.46
CA SER A 31 7.23 9.61 -21.77
C SER A 31 6.53 8.38 -22.35
N LEU A 32 7.02 7.17 -22.03
CA LEU A 32 6.34 5.93 -22.40
C LEU A 32 4.98 5.79 -21.68
N VAL A 33 4.93 6.08 -20.38
CA VAL A 33 3.70 6.04 -19.58
C VAL A 33 2.70 7.09 -20.05
N GLU A 34 3.14 8.31 -20.38
CA GLU A 34 2.27 9.37 -20.92
C GLU A 34 1.56 8.91 -22.20
N LYS A 35 2.28 8.23 -23.10
CA LYS A 35 1.68 7.68 -24.34
C LYS A 35 0.58 6.65 -24.06
N TRP A 36 0.65 5.93 -22.93
CA TRP A 36 -0.39 4.97 -22.58
C TRP A 36 -1.75 5.62 -22.31
N ALA A 37 -1.83 6.93 -21.99
CA ALA A 37 -3.09 7.64 -21.75
C ALA A 37 -4.07 7.58 -22.95
N ASN A 38 -3.53 7.49 -24.17
CA ASN A 38 -4.30 7.39 -25.41
C ASN A 38 -4.49 5.94 -25.91
N THR A 39 -4.11 4.95 -25.08
CA THR A 39 -4.30 3.53 -25.39
C THR A 39 -5.57 2.96 -24.75
N GLY A 40 -5.71 1.63 -24.68
CA GLY A 40 -6.85 0.95 -24.07
C GLY A 40 -6.51 0.24 -22.75
N PHE A 41 -7.56 -0.12 -22.01
CA PHE A 41 -7.51 -1.02 -20.84
C PHE A 41 -6.53 -0.57 -19.74
N THR A 42 -5.75 -1.49 -19.17
CA THR A 42 -4.89 -1.27 -18.01
C THR A 42 -3.75 -0.28 -18.29
N ALA A 43 -3.19 -0.26 -19.49
CA ALA A 43 -2.13 0.70 -19.85
C ALA A 43 -2.63 2.15 -19.66
N LYS A 44 -3.83 2.46 -20.17
CA LYS A 44 -4.48 3.76 -19.97
C LYS A 44 -4.75 4.06 -18.49
N ARG A 45 -5.17 3.07 -17.72
CA ARG A 45 -5.42 3.22 -16.27
C ARG A 45 -4.13 3.53 -15.51
N ILE A 46 -3.01 2.90 -15.86
CA ILE A 46 -1.70 3.18 -15.26
C ILE A 46 -1.27 4.61 -15.57
N ALA A 47 -1.36 5.06 -16.83
CA ALA A 47 -1.06 6.45 -17.18
C ALA A 47 -1.89 7.43 -16.37
N ARG A 48 -3.20 7.15 -16.27
CA ARG A 48 -4.12 7.96 -15.48
C ARG A 48 -3.79 7.96 -13.98
N ALA A 49 -3.35 6.82 -13.43
CA ALA A 49 -2.91 6.73 -12.04
C ALA A 49 -1.67 7.59 -11.80
N CYS A 50 -0.68 7.55 -12.71
CA CYS A 50 0.50 8.41 -12.64
C CYS A 50 0.13 9.91 -12.70
N GLU A 51 -0.79 10.30 -13.60
CA GLU A 51 -1.28 11.68 -13.69
C GLU A 51 -1.96 12.14 -12.37
N ILE A 52 -2.86 11.32 -11.83
CA ILE A 52 -3.59 11.63 -10.59
C ILE A 52 -2.60 11.71 -9.41
N TYR A 53 -1.65 10.79 -9.33
CA TYR A 53 -0.66 10.78 -8.25
C TYR A 53 0.24 12.00 -8.34
N TRP A 54 0.69 12.35 -9.55
CA TRP A 54 1.51 13.53 -9.79
C TRP A 54 0.78 14.83 -9.41
N LYS A 55 -0.50 14.94 -9.78
CA LYS A 55 -1.35 16.06 -9.34
C LYS A 55 -1.49 16.10 -7.82
N MET A 56 -1.74 14.95 -7.19
CA MET A 56 -1.85 14.84 -5.73
C MET A 56 -0.58 15.34 -5.04
N VAL A 57 0.60 14.86 -5.43
CA VAL A 57 1.87 15.26 -4.79
C VAL A 57 2.28 16.70 -5.12
N SER A 58 1.86 17.23 -6.27
CA SER A 58 2.14 18.61 -6.70
C SER A 58 1.14 19.63 -6.13
N THR A 59 0.01 19.18 -5.57
CA THR A 59 -1.01 20.06 -5.02
C THR A 59 -0.55 20.62 -3.68
N PRO A 60 -0.46 21.95 -3.51
CA PRO A 60 -0.02 22.56 -2.26
C PRO A 60 -0.84 22.07 -1.06
N ASN A 61 -0.14 21.73 0.02
CA ASN A 61 -0.72 21.25 1.28
C ASN A 61 -1.57 19.97 1.17
N CYS A 62 -1.53 19.25 0.04
CA CYS A 62 -2.25 18.00 -0.08
C CYS A 62 -1.65 16.94 0.85
N LYS A 63 -2.45 16.41 1.78
CA LYS A 63 -2.04 15.32 2.66
C LYS A 63 -2.13 13.99 1.91
N LYS A 64 -1.00 13.29 1.79
CA LYS A 64 -0.86 12.06 0.98
C LYS A 64 -0.89 10.83 1.87
N PHE A 65 -1.98 10.07 1.79
CA PHE A 65 -2.16 8.80 2.49
C PHE A 65 -1.84 7.63 1.56
N LEU A 66 -1.04 6.67 2.01
CA LEU A 66 -0.74 5.45 1.28
C LEU A 66 -1.14 4.21 2.06
N ALA A 67 -1.94 3.32 1.45
CA ALA A 67 -2.23 1.99 1.94
C ALA A 67 -1.32 0.97 1.25
N LEU A 68 -0.58 0.19 2.04
CA LEU A 68 0.34 -0.85 1.57
C LEU A 68 -0.11 -2.23 2.08
N ALA A 69 -0.84 -2.94 1.24
CA ALA A 69 -1.24 -4.33 1.46
C ALA A 69 -0.58 -5.27 0.44
N GLY A 70 -0.83 -6.58 0.57
CA GLY A 70 -0.12 -7.60 -0.19
C GLY A 70 1.32 -7.79 0.28
N ALA A 71 2.08 -8.65 -0.40
CA ALA A 71 3.45 -9.01 -0.05
C ALA A 71 4.48 -8.05 -0.68
N MET A 72 4.26 -6.73 -0.58
CA MET A 72 5.06 -5.72 -1.29
C MET A 72 6.53 -5.70 -0.87
N VAL A 73 6.80 -5.84 0.43
CA VAL A 73 8.20 -5.89 0.91
C VAL A 73 8.90 -7.17 0.44
N PRO A 74 8.36 -8.40 0.65
CA PRO A 74 8.96 -9.63 0.14
C PRO A 74 9.27 -9.63 -1.35
N VAL A 75 8.44 -9.00 -2.18
CA VAL A 75 8.60 -8.97 -3.65
C VAL A 75 9.50 -7.82 -4.14
N GLY A 76 10.22 -7.14 -3.24
CA GLY A 76 11.24 -6.16 -3.62
C GLY A 76 10.76 -4.73 -3.79
N MET A 77 9.57 -4.37 -3.30
CA MET A 77 9.04 -3.00 -3.39
C MET A 77 9.41 -2.13 -2.19
N GLN A 78 10.17 -2.67 -1.23
CA GLN A 78 10.62 -1.97 -0.03
C GLN A 78 11.33 -0.65 -0.36
N GLN A 79 12.30 -0.67 -1.28
CA GLN A 79 13.07 0.52 -1.65
C GLN A 79 12.19 1.62 -2.25
N VAL A 80 11.21 1.25 -3.07
CA VAL A 80 10.27 2.22 -3.65
C VAL A 80 9.50 2.94 -2.54
N VAL A 81 9.01 2.22 -1.53
CA VAL A 81 8.29 2.83 -0.40
C VAL A 81 9.21 3.74 0.42
N ILE A 82 10.46 3.32 0.66
CA ILE A 82 11.49 4.12 1.34
C ILE A 82 11.72 5.44 0.60
N ASP A 83 11.91 5.39 -0.72
CA ASP A 83 12.17 6.56 -1.54
C ASP A 83 10.94 7.50 -1.54
N LEU A 84 9.73 6.95 -1.68
CA LEU A 84 8.49 7.75 -1.61
C LEU A 84 8.33 8.47 -0.26
N ILE A 85 8.70 7.84 0.84
CA ILE A 85 8.70 8.50 2.16
C ILE A 85 9.73 9.63 2.18
N ARG A 86 10.96 9.37 1.74
CA ARG A 86 12.05 10.35 1.86
C ARG A 86 11.91 11.56 0.96
N GLU A 87 11.32 11.37 -0.20
CA GLU A 87 10.98 12.41 -1.18
C GLU A 87 9.67 13.16 -0.81
N GLY A 88 9.00 12.78 0.28
CA GLY A 88 7.79 13.46 0.77
C GLY A 88 6.54 13.18 -0.08
N PHE A 89 6.51 12.05 -0.79
CA PHE A 89 5.36 11.60 -1.58
C PHE A 89 4.35 10.83 -0.73
N ILE A 90 4.70 10.51 0.51
CA ILE A 90 3.82 9.90 1.52
C ILE A 90 3.91 10.75 2.79
N ASP A 91 2.78 11.21 3.30
CA ASP A 91 2.70 11.87 4.62
C ASP A 91 2.17 10.93 5.70
N VAL A 92 1.38 9.91 5.32
CA VAL A 92 0.82 8.91 6.24
C VAL A 92 0.85 7.54 5.56
N LEU A 93 1.45 6.55 6.23
CA LEU A 93 1.50 5.17 5.75
C LEU A 93 0.59 4.29 6.59
N VAL A 94 -0.26 3.49 5.95
CA VAL A 94 -0.99 2.39 6.60
C VAL A 94 -0.56 1.09 5.97
N SER A 95 -0.04 0.15 6.76
CA SER A 95 0.55 -1.09 6.26
C SER A 95 0.02 -2.32 6.99
N THR A 96 0.09 -3.48 6.35
CA THR A 96 -0.11 -4.76 7.04
C THR A 96 1.09 -5.05 7.96
N GLY A 97 0.84 -5.79 9.04
CA GLY A 97 1.93 -6.20 9.92
C GLY A 97 2.88 -7.19 9.22
N ALA A 98 2.41 -7.91 8.20
CA ALA A 98 3.26 -8.73 7.34
C ALA A 98 4.35 -7.91 6.63
N ASN A 99 4.00 -6.81 5.95
CA ASN A 99 5.00 -5.94 5.32
C ASN A 99 6.01 -5.40 6.34
N LEU A 100 5.56 -5.01 7.54
CA LEU A 100 6.45 -4.52 8.60
C LEU A 100 7.33 -5.61 9.22
N THR A 101 6.84 -6.86 9.27
CA THR A 101 7.62 -8.03 9.67
C THR A 101 8.78 -8.26 8.69
N HIS A 102 8.48 -8.25 7.40
CA HIS A 102 9.47 -8.43 6.34
C HIS A 102 10.42 -7.22 6.21
N ASP A 103 9.93 -6.01 6.50
CA ASP A 103 10.74 -4.79 6.52
C ASP A 103 11.82 -4.87 7.62
N LEU A 104 11.42 -5.29 8.82
CA LEU A 104 12.35 -5.54 9.92
C LEU A 104 13.35 -6.65 9.57
N ALA A 105 12.90 -7.76 9.00
CA ALA A 105 13.79 -8.84 8.57
C ALA A 105 14.88 -8.36 7.60
N GLU A 106 14.51 -7.60 6.55
CA GLU A 106 15.48 -7.06 5.61
C GLU A 106 16.42 -6.04 6.25
N CYS A 107 15.91 -5.23 7.18
CA CYS A 107 16.71 -4.28 7.95
C CYS A 107 17.79 -4.96 8.79
N LEU A 108 17.47 -6.11 9.40
CA LEU A 108 18.39 -6.93 10.19
C LEU A 108 19.42 -7.70 9.32
N GLY A 109 19.39 -7.51 7.99
CA GLY A 109 20.40 -8.06 7.08
C GLY A 109 19.93 -9.28 6.26
N PHE A 110 18.75 -9.81 6.54
CA PHE A 110 18.21 -10.96 5.81
C PHE A 110 17.72 -10.57 4.41
N ARG A 111 17.49 -11.57 3.55
CA ARG A 111 16.96 -11.38 2.20
C ARG A 111 15.95 -12.46 1.89
N HIS A 112 14.87 -12.05 1.23
CA HIS A 112 14.00 -12.97 0.54
C HIS A 112 14.71 -13.59 -0.66
N GLN A 113 14.34 -14.81 -1.01
CA GLN A 113 14.94 -15.59 -2.08
C GLN A 113 13.94 -15.72 -3.23
N GLN A 114 14.44 -15.61 -4.46
CA GLN A 114 13.64 -15.87 -5.66
C GLN A 114 13.37 -17.36 -5.81
N GLY A 115 12.19 -17.70 -6.32
CA GLY A 115 11.93 -19.04 -6.85
C GLY A 115 10.78 -19.05 -7.82
N HIS A 116 10.20 -20.23 -8.03
CA HIS A 116 9.16 -20.43 -9.04
C HIS A 116 8.07 -21.34 -8.48
N THR A 117 6.80 -21.01 -8.72
CA THR A 117 5.66 -21.88 -8.39
C THR A 117 5.48 -23.03 -9.39
N ALA A 118 6.10 -22.93 -10.57
CA ALA A 118 5.89 -23.84 -11.71
C ALA A 118 6.77 -25.10 -11.70
N THR A 119 7.65 -25.29 -10.72
CA THR A 119 8.43 -26.53 -10.63
C THR A 119 7.63 -27.55 -9.82
N GLY A 120 6.97 -28.49 -10.50
CA GLY A 120 6.40 -29.70 -9.88
C GLY A 120 7.43 -30.60 -9.15
N GLN A 121 8.64 -30.09 -8.94
CA GLN A 121 9.77 -30.70 -8.23
C GLN A 121 9.83 -30.28 -6.75
N MET A 122 9.20 -29.17 -6.34
CA MET A 122 9.30 -28.67 -4.97
C MET A 122 7.93 -28.77 -4.30
N LYS A 123 7.74 -29.75 -3.41
CA LYS A 123 6.51 -29.87 -2.64
C LYS A 123 6.60 -28.93 -1.43
N ASP A 124 5.49 -28.31 -1.05
CA ASP A 124 5.45 -27.45 0.14
C ASP A 124 5.84 -28.23 1.43
N ALA A 125 5.68 -29.56 1.45
CA ALA A 125 6.17 -30.41 2.53
C ALA A 125 7.71 -30.46 2.59
N ASP A 126 8.40 -30.51 1.43
CA ASP A 126 9.87 -30.51 1.39
C ASP A 126 10.42 -29.15 1.86
N LEU A 127 9.70 -28.06 1.55
CA LEU A 127 10.00 -26.72 2.08
C LEU A 127 9.87 -26.66 3.60
N TYR A 128 8.81 -27.26 4.15
CA TYR A 128 8.63 -27.36 5.59
C TYR A 128 9.78 -28.15 6.25
N ASP A 129 10.12 -29.33 5.70
CA ASP A 129 11.19 -30.19 6.22
C ASP A 129 12.57 -29.51 6.14
N THR A 130 12.76 -28.62 5.17
CA THR A 130 13.98 -27.81 5.00
C THR A 130 13.90 -26.43 5.68
N ARG A 131 12.84 -26.16 6.46
CA ARG A 131 12.60 -24.93 7.21
C ARG A 131 12.60 -23.66 6.35
N ILE A 132 11.96 -23.73 5.19
CA ILE A 132 11.76 -22.61 4.27
C ILE A 132 10.26 -22.30 4.17
N ASN A 133 9.90 -21.04 4.41
CA ASN A 133 8.55 -20.55 4.14
C ASN A 133 8.46 -19.99 2.72
N ARG A 134 7.31 -20.16 2.08
CA ARG A 134 7.03 -19.61 0.76
C ARG A 134 5.91 -18.58 0.82
N ILE A 135 6.11 -17.48 0.10
CA ILE A 135 5.18 -16.39 -0.14
C ILE A 135 4.95 -16.36 -1.65
N TYR A 136 4.01 -17.17 -2.11
CA TYR A 136 3.78 -17.41 -3.53
C TYR A 136 5.05 -17.87 -4.28
N ASP A 137 5.75 -17.03 -5.05
CA ASP A 137 6.99 -17.36 -5.77
C ASP A 137 8.26 -16.85 -5.09
N VAL A 138 8.14 -16.30 -3.87
CA VAL A 138 9.25 -15.81 -3.05
C VAL A 138 9.43 -16.68 -1.80
N PHE A 139 10.65 -16.84 -1.31
CA PHE A 139 11.00 -17.78 -0.25
C PHE A 139 11.78 -17.10 0.88
N MET A 140 11.65 -17.61 2.09
CA MET A 140 12.32 -17.07 3.28
C MET A 140 12.66 -18.20 4.27
N PRO A 141 13.93 -18.40 4.62
CA PRO A 141 14.35 -19.33 5.67
C PRO A 141 13.73 -19.00 7.05
N ASN A 142 13.42 -20.01 7.87
CA ASN A 142 12.84 -19.81 9.20
C ASN A 142 13.79 -19.11 10.18
N GLU A 143 15.10 -19.22 10.00
CA GLU A 143 16.15 -18.55 10.82
C GLU A 143 15.96 -17.02 10.88
N VAL A 144 15.27 -16.44 9.91
CA VAL A 144 14.89 -15.03 9.91
C VAL A 144 14.01 -14.70 11.11
N TYR A 145 13.01 -15.55 11.42
CA TYR A 145 12.13 -15.33 12.57
C TYR A 145 12.85 -15.50 13.91
N GLU A 146 13.80 -16.44 13.99
CA GLU A 146 14.64 -16.63 15.18
C GLU A 146 15.50 -15.37 15.45
N SER A 147 16.06 -14.80 14.39
CA SER A 147 16.87 -13.57 14.50
C SER A 147 16.03 -12.33 14.84
N MET A 148 14.80 -12.26 14.33
CA MET A 148 13.83 -11.23 14.73
C MET A 148 13.43 -11.38 16.19
N GLU A 149 13.23 -12.61 16.68
CA GLU A 149 12.95 -12.89 18.08
C GLU A 149 14.07 -12.36 18.99
N ASP A 150 15.32 -12.66 18.64
CA ASP A 150 16.49 -12.19 19.38
C ASP A 150 16.58 -10.67 19.40
N PHE A 151 16.34 -10.01 18.27
CA PHE A 151 16.25 -8.56 18.23
C PHE A 151 15.13 -8.03 19.14
N VAL A 152 13.92 -8.57 19.04
CA VAL A 152 12.77 -8.12 19.85
C VAL A 152 13.06 -8.30 21.34
N LYS A 153 13.72 -9.38 21.77
CA LYS A 153 14.13 -9.58 23.18
C LYS A 153 14.97 -8.41 23.70
N THR A 154 15.85 -7.83 22.89
CA THR A 154 16.71 -6.70 23.31
C THR A 154 15.99 -5.38 23.54
N LEU A 155 14.76 -5.22 23.02
CA LEU A 155 14.06 -3.92 23.06
C LEU A 155 13.64 -3.55 24.49
N ASP A 156 13.95 -2.33 24.91
CA ASP A 156 13.44 -1.74 26.15
C ASP A 156 12.31 -0.77 25.81
N VAL A 157 11.11 -1.34 25.62
CA VAL A 157 9.92 -0.61 25.14
C VAL A 157 9.01 -0.26 26.31
N PRO A 158 8.47 0.97 26.38
CA PRO A 158 7.41 1.30 27.31
C PRO A 158 6.21 0.34 27.17
N LYS A 159 5.54 0.06 28.28
CA LYS A 159 4.45 -0.92 28.30
C LYS A 159 3.17 -0.41 27.65
N ASP A 160 2.85 0.87 27.79
CA ASP A 160 1.61 1.45 27.29
C ASP A 160 1.93 2.51 26.22
N MET A 161 1.52 2.26 24.99
CA MET A 161 1.62 3.21 23.88
C MET A 161 0.71 2.80 22.72
N PRO A 162 0.43 3.68 21.75
CA PRO A 162 -0.20 3.27 20.49
C PRO A 162 0.76 2.46 19.60
N VAL A 163 0.24 1.67 18.64
CA VAL A 163 1.09 0.89 17.73
C VAL A 163 2.00 1.81 16.91
N ARG A 164 1.50 2.98 16.46
CA ARG A 164 2.32 3.92 15.67
C ARG A 164 3.58 4.39 16.40
N GLU A 165 3.50 4.59 17.72
CA GLU A 165 4.65 5.00 18.53
C GLU A 165 5.62 3.83 18.76
N PHE A 166 5.10 2.61 18.90
CA PHE A 166 5.94 1.41 18.93
C PHE A 166 6.72 1.24 17.62
N LEU A 167 6.07 1.42 16.47
CA LEU A 167 6.74 1.35 15.16
C LEU A 167 7.78 2.46 14.98
N LYS A 168 7.49 3.69 15.46
CA LYS A 168 8.46 4.79 15.49
C LYS A 168 9.65 4.48 16.41
N TYR A 169 9.41 3.85 17.56
CA TYR A 169 10.47 3.37 18.44
C TYR A 169 11.38 2.37 17.72
N LEU A 170 10.80 1.38 17.02
CA LEU A 170 11.58 0.42 16.25
C LEU A 170 12.46 1.11 15.22
N GLY A 171 11.91 2.06 14.45
CA GLY A 171 12.70 2.82 13.47
C GLY A 171 13.89 3.56 14.10
N LYS A 172 13.72 4.14 15.29
CA LYS A 172 14.84 4.75 16.06
C LYS A 172 15.88 3.72 16.47
N THR A 173 15.46 2.56 16.99
CA THR A 173 16.37 1.48 17.43
C THR A 173 17.15 0.89 16.25
N LEU A 174 16.55 0.87 15.06
CA LEU A 174 17.15 0.36 13.83
C LEU A 174 18.09 1.37 13.15
N ALA A 175 18.24 2.60 13.65
CA ALA A 175 19.01 3.66 12.99
C ALA A 175 20.44 3.22 12.61
N ASN A 176 21.10 2.46 13.49
CA ASN A 176 22.48 1.97 13.29
C ASN A 176 22.57 0.66 12.50
N GLN A 177 21.45 0.03 12.13
CA GLN A 177 21.50 -1.14 11.26
C GLN A 177 22.01 -0.75 9.88
N PRO A 178 22.88 -1.58 9.26
CA PRO A 178 23.58 -1.21 8.02
C PRO A 178 22.63 -1.11 6.83
N ARG A 179 21.47 -1.77 6.91
CA ARG A 179 20.45 -1.72 5.86
C ARG A 179 19.37 -0.71 6.18
N ASP A 180 18.81 -0.21 5.09
CA ASP A 180 17.68 0.67 5.14
C ASP A 180 16.36 -0.09 5.28
N CYS A 181 15.32 0.60 5.74
CA CYS A 181 13.98 0.04 5.85
C CYS A 181 12.91 1.14 5.96
N ILE A 182 11.66 0.76 5.76
CA ILE A 182 10.49 1.65 5.85
C ILE A 182 10.40 2.26 7.25
N LEU A 183 10.61 1.47 8.31
CA LEU A 183 10.56 1.95 9.70
C LEU A 183 11.56 3.09 9.96
N LYS A 184 12.80 2.97 9.44
CA LYS A 184 13.83 4.00 9.54
C LYS A 184 13.44 5.26 8.77
N ALA A 185 13.12 5.11 7.48
CA ALA A 185 12.75 6.23 6.62
C ALA A 185 11.55 7.02 7.17
N ALA A 186 10.53 6.33 7.66
CA ALA A 186 9.36 6.94 8.26
C ALA A 186 9.70 7.71 9.54
N THR A 187 10.56 7.13 10.39
CA THR A 187 11.02 7.80 11.63
C THR A 187 11.86 9.04 11.32
N GLU A 188 12.76 8.98 10.34
CA GLU A 188 13.61 10.09 9.90
C GLU A 188 12.79 11.27 9.36
N LYS A 189 11.67 10.97 8.69
CA LYS A 189 10.80 11.95 8.02
C LYS A 189 9.55 12.30 8.82
N ASP A 190 9.43 11.78 10.03
CA ASP A 190 8.26 11.94 10.90
C ASP A 190 6.93 11.55 10.24
N VAL A 191 6.97 10.52 9.37
CA VAL A 191 5.79 9.93 8.74
C VAL A 191 5.20 8.87 9.68
N PRO A 192 3.97 9.04 10.19
CA PRO A 192 3.33 8.03 11.01
C PRO A 192 3.02 6.77 10.19
N ILE A 193 3.34 5.61 10.76
CA ILE A 193 2.94 4.31 10.25
C ILE A 193 1.83 3.76 11.12
N PHE A 194 0.68 3.47 10.53
CA PHE A 194 -0.41 2.76 11.17
C PHE A 194 -0.44 1.29 10.75
N CYS A 195 -0.68 0.41 11.73
CA CYS A 195 -0.86 -1.01 11.48
C CYS A 195 -2.06 -1.52 12.32
N PRO A 196 -3.29 -1.37 11.84
CA PRO A 196 -4.49 -1.60 12.65
C PRO A 196 -4.70 -3.07 13.04
N ALA A 197 -4.11 -3.98 12.27
CA ALA A 197 -4.09 -5.42 12.54
C ALA A 197 -2.67 -5.87 12.91
N PHE A 198 -1.99 -5.13 13.80
CA PHE A 198 -0.60 -5.41 14.18
C PHE A 198 -0.39 -6.82 14.74
N THR A 199 -1.36 -7.32 15.52
CA THR A 199 -1.32 -8.66 16.11
C THR A 199 -1.39 -9.77 15.07
N ASP A 200 -1.89 -9.48 13.85
CA ASP A 200 -1.88 -10.39 12.71
C ASP A 200 -0.55 -10.27 11.94
N SER A 201 0.56 -10.57 12.64
CA SER A 201 1.89 -10.52 12.02
C SER A 201 2.96 -11.29 12.79
N GLY A 202 4.04 -11.64 12.08
CA GLY A 202 5.23 -12.22 12.70
C GLY A 202 5.82 -11.32 13.79
N LEU A 203 5.96 -10.02 13.50
CA LEU A 203 6.41 -9.04 14.49
C LEU A 203 5.47 -8.96 15.71
N GLY A 204 4.16 -8.96 15.49
CA GLY A 204 3.15 -8.98 16.56
C GLY A 204 3.28 -10.21 17.45
N MET A 205 3.46 -11.40 16.87
CA MET A 205 3.71 -12.64 17.62
C MET A 205 5.00 -12.56 18.42
N GLN A 206 6.10 -12.05 17.83
CA GLN A 206 7.38 -11.90 18.53
C GLN A 206 7.27 -10.94 19.72
N VAL A 207 6.56 -9.83 19.57
CA VAL A 207 6.27 -8.90 20.67
C VAL A 207 5.43 -9.58 21.75
N MET A 208 4.38 -10.32 21.39
CA MET A 208 3.52 -11.04 22.35
C MET A 208 4.34 -12.03 23.20
N PHE A 209 5.22 -12.82 22.59
CA PHE A 209 6.01 -13.82 23.33
C PHE A 209 7.06 -13.19 24.26
N ASN A 210 7.66 -12.07 23.84
CA ASN A 210 8.85 -11.52 24.50
C ASN A 210 8.60 -10.29 25.35
N LYS A 211 7.47 -9.59 25.17
CA LYS A 211 7.12 -8.34 25.88
C LYS A 211 5.84 -8.50 26.69
N ARG A 212 5.91 -9.30 27.75
CA ARG A 212 4.77 -9.54 28.64
C ARG A 212 4.25 -8.23 29.26
N GLY A 213 2.93 -8.05 29.20
CA GLY A 213 2.26 -6.87 29.75
C GLY A 213 2.43 -5.60 28.91
N ILE A 214 2.93 -5.71 27.66
CA ILE A 214 2.80 -4.63 26.69
C ILE A 214 1.32 -4.46 26.31
N ASN A 215 0.91 -3.22 26.14
CA ASN A 215 -0.42 -2.78 25.78
C ASN A 215 -0.27 -1.77 24.65
N LEU A 216 -0.56 -2.23 23.44
CA LEU A 216 -0.55 -1.40 22.24
C LEU A 216 -1.97 -0.88 21.97
N ASN A 217 -2.22 0.39 22.29
CA ASN A 217 -3.56 0.96 22.23
C ASN A 217 -3.95 1.35 20.80
N HIS A 218 -4.84 0.57 20.19
CA HIS A 218 -5.33 0.79 18.84
C HIS A 218 -6.38 1.91 18.75
N PHE A 219 -7.02 2.30 19.85
CA PHE A 219 -7.98 3.41 19.86
C PHE A 219 -7.29 4.76 19.73
N ASP A 220 -6.12 4.92 20.35
CA ASP A 220 -5.31 6.14 20.20
C ASP A 220 -4.80 6.28 18.75
N ASP A 221 -4.44 5.17 18.11
CA ASP A 221 -4.10 5.15 16.68
C ASP A 221 -5.31 5.49 15.79
N LEU A 222 -6.50 5.01 16.13
CA LEU A 222 -7.71 5.33 15.38
C LEU A 222 -8.07 6.80 15.51
N GLN A 223 -7.97 7.35 16.72
CA GLN A 223 -8.21 8.77 16.97
C GLN A 223 -7.23 9.64 16.19
N GLU A 224 -5.93 9.31 16.22
CA GLU A 224 -4.91 10.05 15.46
C GLU A 224 -5.17 9.97 13.95
N MET A 225 -5.50 8.79 13.41
CA MET A 225 -5.81 8.62 11.99
C MET A 225 -7.02 9.47 11.57
N VAL A 226 -8.06 9.55 12.40
CA VAL A 226 -9.24 10.39 12.14
C VAL A 226 -8.87 11.87 12.20
N ASN A 227 -8.06 12.30 13.17
CA ASN A 227 -7.59 13.70 13.25
C ASN A 227 -6.79 14.09 12.00
N LEU A 228 -5.84 13.25 11.57
CA LEU A 228 -5.07 13.46 10.35
C LEU A 228 -5.96 13.57 9.11
N ALA A 229 -7.03 12.77 9.02
CA ALA A 229 -7.99 12.83 7.93
C ALA A 229 -8.89 14.08 8.00
N TRP A 230 -9.29 14.49 9.21
CA TRP A 230 -10.10 15.68 9.46
C TRP A 230 -9.36 16.96 9.07
N ASP A 231 -8.09 17.06 9.44
CA ASP A 231 -7.24 18.23 9.18
C ASP A 231 -6.71 18.29 7.74
N ALA A 232 -6.80 17.18 6.99
CA ALA A 232 -6.34 17.10 5.61
C ALA A 232 -7.23 17.90 4.66
N ASN A 233 -6.70 18.99 4.11
CA ASN A 233 -7.39 19.81 3.11
C ASN A 233 -6.39 20.41 2.10
N PRO A 234 -6.22 19.82 0.89
CA PRO A 234 -6.93 18.64 0.39
C PRO A 234 -6.28 17.32 0.85
N ALA A 235 -7.03 16.20 0.75
CA ALA A 235 -6.52 14.85 1.01
C ALA A 235 -6.41 14.04 -0.29
N GLY A 236 -5.39 13.18 -0.38
CA GLY A 236 -5.25 12.23 -1.46
C GLY A 236 -4.86 10.84 -0.94
N VAL A 237 -5.36 9.80 -1.61
CA VAL A 237 -5.24 8.40 -1.17
C VAL A 237 -4.70 7.53 -2.30
N CYS A 238 -3.61 6.82 -2.05
CA CYS A 238 -3.07 5.80 -2.95
C CYS A 238 -3.13 4.42 -2.27
N ILE A 239 -3.83 3.48 -2.89
CA ILE A 239 -4.06 2.14 -2.34
C ILE A 239 -3.33 1.12 -3.22
N VAL A 240 -2.42 0.38 -2.60
CA VAL A 240 -1.78 -0.80 -3.18
C VAL A 240 -2.33 -2.04 -2.46
N GLY A 241 -3.09 -2.85 -3.17
CA GLY A 241 -3.84 -3.98 -2.61
C GLY A 241 -5.19 -3.56 -2.02
N GLY A 242 -5.50 -4.02 -0.81
CA GLY A 242 -6.80 -3.79 -0.17
C GLY A 242 -6.79 -4.04 1.34
N GLY A 243 -7.76 -4.81 1.83
CA GLY A 243 -7.85 -5.26 3.21
C GLY A 243 -7.91 -4.14 4.24
N VAL A 244 -7.28 -4.39 5.40
CA VAL A 244 -7.27 -3.46 6.53
C VAL A 244 -6.62 -2.12 6.17
N PRO A 245 -5.46 -2.04 5.48
CA PRO A 245 -4.88 -0.75 5.10
C PRO A 245 -5.82 0.15 4.28
N LYS A 246 -6.47 -0.42 3.26
CA LYS A 246 -7.49 0.31 2.48
C LYS A 246 -8.63 0.78 3.38
N ASN A 247 -9.22 -0.12 4.18
CA ASN A 247 -10.36 0.27 5.01
C ASN A 247 -10.03 1.37 5.99
N TYR A 248 -8.87 1.27 6.63
CA TYR A 248 -8.49 2.14 7.72
C TYR A 248 -8.31 3.59 7.27
N ILE A 249 -7.74 3.79 6.07
CA ILE A 249 -7.70 5.11 5.45
C ILE A 249 -9.10 5.56 5.08
N MET A 250 -9.84 4.71 4.36
CA MET A 250 -11.13 5.08 3.78
C MET A 250 -12.21 5.37 4.83
N GLN A 251 -12.21 4.68 5.97
CA GLN A 251 -13.11 4.99 7.08
C GLN A 251 -12.74 6.31 7.77
N ALA A 252 -11.45 6.63 7.90
CA ALA A 252 -11.03 7.92 8.45
C ALA A 252 -11.42 9.07 7.50
N MET A 253 -11.28 8.87 6.18
CA MET A 253 -11.71 9.83 5.17
C MET A 253 -13.22 10.11 5.20
N GLN A 254 -14.05 9.23 5.77
CA GLN A 254 -15.48 9.50 5.97
C GLN A 254 -15.73 10.70 6.91
N PHE A 255 -14.79 10.96 7.81
CA PHE A 255 -14.83 12.09 8.73
C PHE A 255 -14.08 13.32 8.18
N SER A 256 -13.37 13.21 7.06
CA SER A 256 -12.73 14.35 6.42
C SER A 256 -13.79 15.32 5.89
N PRO A 257 -13.76 16.63 6.24
CA PRO A 257 -14.72 17.61 5.74
C PRO A 257 -14.75 17.74 4.21
N THR A 258 -13.63 17.43 3.54
CA THR A 258 -13.50 17.52 2.09
C THR A 258 -13.53 16.17 1.39
N SER A 259 -13.47 15.07 2.14
CA SER A 259 -13.18 13.72 1.62
C SER A 259 -11.86 13.68 0.82
N ALA A 260 -11.48 12.51 0.32
CA ALA A 260 -10.34 12.42 -0.60
C ALA A 260 -10.68 13.08 -1.95
N GLN A 261 -9.83 13.98 -2.43
CA GLN A 261 -9.96 14.66 -3.73
C GLN A 261 -9.18 13.95 -4.85
N TYR A 262 -8.19 13.15 -4.48
CA TYR A 262 -7.42 12.28 -5.37
C TYR A 262 -7.47 10.86 -4.82
N ALA A 263 -7.81 9.88 -5.65
CA ALA A 263 -7.80 8.48 -5.21
C ALA A 263 -7.30 7.53 -6.30
N ILE A 264 -6.35 6.68 -5.95
CA ILE A 264 -5.81 5.65 -6.82
C ILE A 264 -5.92 4.32 -6.12
N GLN A 265 -6.36 3.31 -6.84
CA GLN A 265 -6.40 1.93 -6.38
C GLN A 265 -5.69 1.04 -7.38
N ILE A 266 -4.74 0.24 -6.90
CA ILE A 266 -4.04 -0.78 -7.67
C ILE A 266 -4.31 -2.11 -6.97
N THR A 267 -5.16 -2.95 -7.55
CA THR A 267 -5.55 -4.21 -6.92
C THR A 267 -5.89 -5.28 -7.95
N MET A 268 -5.62 -6.54 -7.59
CA MET A 268 -6.08 -7.70 -8.35
C MET A 268 -7.42 -8.24 -7.82
N ASP A 269 -7.90 -7.71 -6.69
CA ASP A 269 -9.16 -8.13 -6.09
C ASP A 269 -10.34 -7.63 -6.92
N ARG A 270 -11.33 -8.49 -7.10
CA ARG A 270 -12.50 -8.19 -7.90
C ARG A 270 -13.68 -7.74 -7.03
N PRO A 271 -14.61 -6.93 -7.57
CA PRO A 271 -15.74 -6.43 -6.80
C PRO A 271 -16.84 -7.46 -6.53
N GLU A 272 -16.99 -8.50 -7.35
CA GLU A 272 -18.15 -9.42 -7.28
C GLU A 272 -18.31 -10.18 -5.95
N PRO A 273 -17.22 -10.57 -5.24
CA PRO A 273 -17.32 -11.15 -3.90
C PRO A 273 -17.90 -10.20 -2.84
N GLY A 274 -18.05 -8.90 -3.13
CA GLY A 274 -18.55 -7.90 -2.18
C GLY A 274 -17.56 -7.55 -1.06
N GLY A 275 -16.30 -7.97 -1.19
CA GLY A 275 -15.24 -7.65 -0.24
C GLY A 275 -14.68 -6.25 -0.48
N LEU A 276 -14.32 -5.56 0.59
CA LEU A 276 -13.79 -4.19 0.50
C LEU A 276 -12.55 -4.10 -0.40
N SER A 277 -11.67 -5.09 -0.40
CA SER A 277 -10.43 -5.02 -1.17
C SER A 277 -10.65 -4.77 -2.66
N GLY A 278 -11.67 -5.40 -3.26
CA GLY A 278 -12.04 -5.23 -4.66
C GLY A 278 -13.14 -4.19 -4.91
N ALA A 279 -13.71 -3.58 -3.87
CA ALA A 279 -14.71 -2.53 -4.01
C ALA A 279 -14.15 -1.34 -4.80
N GLU A 280 -14.84 -0.93 -5.86
CA GLU A 280 -14.39 0.15 -6.73
C GLU A 280 -14.43 1.49 -6.00
N LEU A 281 -13.54 2.42 -6.37
CA LEU A 281 -13.50 3.75 -5.75
C LEU A 281 -14.81 4.54 -5.92
N ARG A 282 -15.57 4.29 -7.00
CA ARG A 282 -16.90 4.89 -7.18
C ARG A 282 -17.89 4.55 -6.07
N GLU A 283 -17.77 3.36 -5.45
CA GLU A 283 -18.62 2.98 -4.31
C GLU A 283 -18.32 3.90 -3.12
N ALA A 284 -17.05 4.21 -2.88
CA ALA A 284 -16.62 5.05 -1.77
C ALA A 284 -17.12 6.51 -1.85
N VAL A 285 -17.49 6.98 -3.05
CA VAL A 285 -18.18 8.28 -3.22
C VAL A 285 -19.54 8.28 -2.52
N SER A 286 -20.29 7.17 -2.57
CA SER A 286 -21.60 7.07 -1.92
C SER A 286 -21.53 7.17 -0.38
N TRP A 287 -20.37 6.80 0.18
CA TRP A 287 -20.09 6.86 1.62
C TRP A 287 -19.52 8.20 2.08
N GLY A 288 -19.24 9.14 1.16
CA GLY A 288 -18.55 10.39 1.47
C GLY A 288 -17.06 10.21 1.80
N LYS A 289 -16.46 9.06 1.44
CA LYS A 289 -15.03 8.79 1.66
C LYS A 289 -14.16 9.39 0.55
N ILE A 290 -14.73 9.49 -0.65
CA ILE A 290 -14.16 10.19 -1.81
C ILE A 290 -15.11 11.31 -2.21
N ASN A 291 -14.55 12.47 -2.54
CA ASN A 291 -15.32 13.62 -2.97
C ASN A 291 -16.04 13.32 -4.30
N LYS A 292 -17.26 13.80 -4.48
CA LYS A 292 -18.04 13.62 -5.72
C LYS A 292 -17.35 14.19 -6.96
N ASP A 293 -16.51 15.21 -6.78
CA ASP A 293 -15.78 15.90 -7.85
C ASP A 293 -14.29 15.45 -7.90
N ALA A 294 -13.93 14.37 -7.19
CA ALA A 294 -12.58 13.84 -7.12
C ALA A 294 -12.08 13.28 -8.46
N GLU A 295 -10.76 13.33 -8.66
CA GLU A 295 -10.09 12.56 -9.72
C GLU A 295 -9.69 11.19 -9.15
N PHE A 296 -10.26 10.11 -9.70
CA PHE A 296 -9.92 8.75 -9.26
C PHE A 296 -9.81 7.72 -10.37
N VAL A 297 -9.06 6.64 -10.11
CA VAL A 297 -8.87 5.51 -11.02
C VAL A 297 -8.64 4.19 -10.27
N ASP A 298 -9.34 3.15 -10.72
CA ASP A 298 -9.08 1.75 -10.37
C ASP A 298 -8.21 1.12 -11.48
N VAL A 299 -7.02 0.62 -11.11
CA VAL A 299 -6.05 -0.06 -11.98
C VAL A 299 -6.20 -1.57 -11.83
#